data_AF-A0A174C795-F1
#
_entry.id   AF-A0A174C795-F1
#
_cell.length_a   1.000
_cell.length_b   1.000
_cell.length_c   1.000
_cell.angle_alpha   90.00
_cell.angle_beta   90.00
_cell.angle_gamma   90.00
#
_symmetry.space_group_name_H-M   'P 1'
#
loop_
_entity.id
_entity.type
_entity.pdbx_description
1 polymer ?
#
loop_
_entity_poly.entity_id
_entity_poly.type
_entity_poly.pdbx_seq_one_letter_code
_entity_poly.pdbx_strand_id
1 'polypeptide(L)'
;MIGKEVIMSRKSFVLYTEWENTFNRLSNELAGELIKVIFDYVRTGEIPQIDNAVVDGVFSAFQPSIDRNISKYDAAIEQRKEAGKRSAEKRKRDATTVESRLRTSTVSDSVSDTLSLNGESVREGANKVFDLQSIKEQLLSDELWKESVCMQSTLGVSFISMLPAQLDKFIAYIVSIGEERSISNISDAKRRFTYWWQNHGRKEVQDENKQVYTVPN
;
A
#
# COMPACT_ATOMS: atom_id res chain seq x y z
N MET A 1 4.45 24.25 31.21
CA MET A 1 4.82 24.49 29.79
C MET A 1 4.30 23.31 28.99
N ILE A 2 3.17 23.48 28.31
CA ILE A 2 2.62 22.46 27.41
C ILE A 2 3.63 22.30 26.27
N GLY A 3 4.18 21.09 26.13
CA GLY A 3 5.08 20.76 25.04
C GLY A 3 4.35 21.03 23.73
N LYS A 4 4.92 21.93 22.90
CA LYS A 4 4.48 22.08 21.53
C LYS A 4 4.64 20.72 20.87
N GLU A 5 3.51 20.06 20.68
CA GLU A 5 3.41 18.86 19.85
C GLU A 5 4.04 19.24 18.52
N VAL A 6 5.10 18.53 18.14
CA VAL A 6 5.77 18.76 16.86
C VAL A 6 4.75 18.38 15.80
N ILE A 7 4.02 19.38 15.31
CA ILE A 7 3.08 19.21 14.20
C ILE A 7 3.92 18.68 13.06
N MET A 8 3.79 17.39 12.77
CA MET A 8 4.44 16.79 11.62
C MET A 8 4.03 17.62 10.42
N SER A 9 5.01 18.24 9.76
CA SER A 9 4.78 19.02 8.55
C SER A 9 4.02 18.14 7.56
N ARG A 10 2.74 18.49 7.34
CA ARG A 10 1.87 17.75 6.42
C ARG A 10 2.43 17.92 5.02
N LYS A 11 2.70 16.81 4.34
CA LYS A 11 3.31 16.81 2.99
C LYS A 11 2.34 17.22 1.88
N SER A 12 1.04 17.09 2.13
CA SER A 12 -0.02 17.32 1.17
C SER A 12 -1.33 17.64 1.88
N PHE A 13 -2.24 18.31 1.18
CA PHE A 13 -3.63 18.50 1.58
C PHE A 13 -4.54 18.47 0.36
N VAL A 14 -5.85 18.49 0.59
CA VAL A 14 -6.87 18.42 -0.46
C VAL A 14 -7.51 19.79 -0.66
N LEU A 15 -7.55 20.22 -1.93
CA LEU A 15 -8.41 21.32 -2.38
C LEU A 15 -9.63 20.72 -3.07
N TYR A 16 -10.82 21.25 -2.78
CA TYR A 16 -12.06 20.76 -3.35
C TYR A 16 -12.36 21.47 -4.67
N THR A 17 -12.80 20.71 -5.67
CA THR A 17 -13.17 21.25 -7.00
C THR A 17 -14.32 22.27 -6.91
N GLU A 18 -15.17 22.17 -5.90
CA GLU A 18 -16.25 23.12 -5.64
C GLU A 18 -15.74 24.56 -5.39
N TRP A 19 -14.46 24.71 -5.02
CA TRP A 19 -13.86 26.03 -4.80
C TRP A 19 -13.40 26.72 -6.08
N GLU A 20 -13.37 26.01 -7.22
CA GLU A 20 -12.93 26.56 -8.51
C GLU A 20 -13.71 27.83 -8.87
N ASN A 21 -15.03 27.83 -8.71
CA ASN A 21 -15.87 29.01 -8.99
C ASN A 21 -15.50 30.20 -8.10
N THR A 22 -15.11 29.96 -6.85
CA THR A 22 -14.65 31.03 -5.94
C THR A 22 -13.30 31.57 -6.39
N PHE A 23 -12.35 30.70 -6.73
CA PHE A 23 -11.03 31.11 -7.26
C PHE A 23 -11.15 31.90 -8.57
N ASN A 24 -12.03 31.46 -9.49
CA ASN A 24 -12.25 32.14 -10.77
C ASN A 24 -12.93 33.52 -10.63
N ARG A 25 -13.59 33.80 -9.50
CA ARG A 25 -14.21 35.11 -9.21
C ARG A 25 -13.27 36.10 -8.54
N LEU A 26 -12.16 35.61 -7.98
CA LEU A 26 -11.14 36.45 -7.37
C LEU A 26 -10.18 36.98 -8.45
N SER A 27 -9.59 38.15 -8.22
CA SER A 27 -8.44 38.57 -9.02
C SER A 27 -7.25 37.65 -8.73
N ASN A 28 -6.28 37.59 -9.65
CA ASN A 28 -5.10 36.74 -9.46
C ASN A 28 -4.29 37.10 -8.21
N GLU A 29 -4.28 38.39 -7.83
CA GLU A 29 -3.64 38.87 -6.61
C GLU A 29 -4.33 38.30 -5.37
N LEU A 30 -5.66 38.38 -5.30
CA LEU A 30 -6.46 37.87 -4.18
C LEU A 30 -6.44 36.33 -4.11
N ALA A 31 -6.54 35.67 -5.25
CA ALA A 31 -6.41 34.22 -5.34
C ALA A 31 -5.01 33.75 -4.90
N GLY A 32 -3.98 34.50 -5.28
CA GLY A 32 -2.59 34.27 -4.88
C GLY A 32 -2.35 34.49 -3.39
N GLU A 33 -3.00 35.49 -2.78
CA GLU A 33 -2.98 35.71 -1.34
C GLU A 33 -3.71 34.58 -0.60
N LEU A 34 -4.92 34.23 -1.05
CA LEU A 34 -5.73 33.16 -0.48
C LEU A 34 -5.01 31.81 -0.47
N ILE A 35 -4.38 31.43 -1.58
CA ILE A 35 -3.68 30.13 -1.64
C ILE A 35 -2.50 30.10 -0.67
N LYS A 36 -1.76 31.20 -0.49
CA LYS A 36 -0.66 31.29 0.49
C LYS A 36 -1.17 31.11 1.92
N VAL A 37 -2.28 31.79 2.27
CA VAL A 37 -2.95 31.64 3.57
C VAL A 37 -3.34 30.19 3.82
N ILE A 38 -3.94 29.51 2.83
CA ILE A 38 -4.31 28.09 2.95
C ILE A 38 -3.08 27.21 3.21
N PHE A 39 -1.99 27.41 2.47
CA PHE A 39 -0.74 26.66 2.68
C PHE A 39 -0.15 26.88 4.07
N ASP A 40 -0.12 28.12 4.55
CA ASP A 40 0.39 28.43 5.88
C ASP A 40 -0.47 27.79 6.96
N TYR A 41 -1.80 27.92 6.86
CA TYR A 41 -2.73 27.31 7.81
C TYR A 41 -2.56 25.79 7.89
N VAL A 42 -2.52 25.09 6.75
CA VAL A 42 -2.37 23.63 6.71
C VAL A 42 -1.03 23.18 7.33
N ARG A 43 0.02 23.96 7.12
CA ARG A 43 1.39 23.66 7.58
C ARG A 43 1.58 23.92 9.07
N THR A 44 1.03 25.02 9.59
CA THR A 44 1.23 25.45 10.99
C THR A 44 0.09 25.01 11.91
N GLY A 45 -1.12 24.83 11.38
CA GLY A 45 -2.34 24.66 12.17
C GLY A 45 -2.80 25.94 12.89
N GLU A 46 -2.12 27.07 12.65
CA GLU A 46 -2.41 28.37 13.26
C GLU A 46 -3.09 29.27 12.23
N ILE A 47 -4.14 29.98 12.64
CA ILE A 47 -4.85 30.94 11.79
C ILE A 47 -3.84 32.03 11.36
N PRO A 48 -3.53 32.17 10.06
CA PRO A 48 -2.60 33.19 9.59
C PRO A 48 -3.16 34.58 9.84
N GLN A 49 -2.29 35.57 9.96
CA GLN A 49 -2.73 36.96 9.92
C GLN A 49 -3.13 37.31 8.48
N ILE A 50 -4.37 37.72 8.28
CA ILE A 50 -4.93 38.08 6.96
C ILE A 50 -5.39 39.53 7.05
N ASP A 51 -4.73 40.42 6.29
CA ASP A 51 -5.06 41.84 6.30
C ASP A 51 -6.23 42.16 5.35
N ASN A 52 -6.42 41.34 4.30
CA ASN A 52 -7.46 41.54 3.31
C ASN A 52 -8.79 40.87 3.72
N ALA A 53 -9.81 41.69 4.00
CA ALA A 53 -11.13 41.21 4.44
C ALA A 53 -11.83 40.24 3.46
N VAL A 54 -11.56 40.37 2.15
CA VAL A 54 -12.13 39.44 1.16
C VAL A 54 -11.46 38.07 1.27
N VAL A 55 -10.13 38.05 1.40
CA VAL A 55 -9.37 36.81 1.58
C VAL A 55 -9.73 36.15 2.90
N ASP A 56 -9.87 36.92 3.97
CA ASP A 56 -10.26 36.45 5.30
C ASP A 56 -11.66 35.79 5.28
N GLY A 57 -12.63 36.46 4.65
CA GLY A 57 -13.99 35.93 4.53
C GLY A 57 -14.06 34.63 3.72
N VAL A 58 -13.32 34.54 2.61
CA VAL A 58 -13.27 33.32 1.80
C VAL A 58 -12.53 32.20 2.53
N PHE A 59 -11.40 32.51 3.15
CA PHE A 59 -10.65 31.53 3.95
C PHE A 59 -11.51 30.96 5.09
N SER A 60 -12.24 31.81 5.81
CA SER A 60 -13.18 31.40 6.86
C SER A 60 -14.25 30.42 6.36
N ALA A 61 -14.70 30.55 5.11
CA ALA A 61 -15.64 29.61 4.50
C ALA A 61 -14.99 28.26 4.16
N PHE A 62 -13.70 28.24 3.82
CA PHE A 62 -12.95 27.02 3.47
C PHE A 62 -12.41 26.27 4.70
N GLN A 63 -12.10 27.00 5.77
CA GLN A 63 -11.49 26.46 6.99
C GLN A 63 -12.19 25.21 7.53
N PRO A 64 -13.52 25.13 7.68
CA PRO A 64 -14.18 23.93 8.23
C PRO A 64 -13.93 22.65 7.42
N SER A 65 -13.85 22.79 6.09
CA SER A 65 -13.59 21.67 5.18
C SER A 65 -12.12 21.22 5.24
N ILE A 66 -11.20 22.15 5.48
CA ILE A 66 -9.77 21.87 5.73
C ILE A 66 -9.64 21.14 7.07
N ASP A 67 -10.26 21.65 8.14
CA ASP A 67 -10.22 21.07 9.48
C ASP A 67 -10.78 19.65 9.53
N ARG A 68 -11.88 19.42 8.81
CA ARG A 68 -12.47 18.09 8.68
C ARG A 68 -11.53 17.13 7.97
N ASN A 69 -10.79 17.60 6.96
CA ASN A 69 -9.80 16.78 6.25
C ASN A 69 -8.62 16.43 7.15
N ILE A 70 -8.08 17.43 7.85
CA ILE A 70 -6.99 17.28 8.82
C ILE A 70 -7.39 16.28 9.91
N SER A 71 -8.55 16.48 10.53
CA SER A 71 -9.04 15.61 11.62
C SER A 71 -9.21 14.16 11.17
N LYS A 72 -9.74 13.94 9.96
CA LYS A 72 -9.87 12.58 9.38
C LYS A 72 -8.51 11.92 9.15
N TYR A 73 -7.54 12.69 8.65
CA TYR A 73 -6.20 12.18 8.39
C TYR A 73 -5.49 11.79 9.70
N ASP A 74 -5.55 12.65 10.71
CA ASP A 74 -4.91 12.43 12.01
C ASP A 74 -5.55 11.21 12.72
N ALA A 75 -6.87 11.07 12.68
CA ALA A 75 -7.56 9.87 13.18
C ALA A 75 -7.13 8.58 12.46
N ALA A 76 -6.95 8.64 11.14
CA ALA A 76 -6.49 7.49 10.36
C ALA A 76 -5.03 7.13 10.67
N ILE A 77 -4.17 8.11 10.97
CA ILE A 77 -2.80 7.85 11.44
C ILE A 77 -2.82 7.11 12.77
N GLU A 78 -3.55 7.63 13.77
CA GLU A 78 -3.58 7.02 15.10
C GLU A 78 -4.18 5.60 15.05
N GLN A 79 -5.26 5.40 14.28
CA GLN A 79 -5.82 4.06 14.08
C GLN A 79 -4.81 3.06 13.50
N ARG A 80 -4.03 3.48 12.49
CA ARG A 80 -3.00 2.63 11.87
C ARG A 80 -1.84 2.34 12.82
N LYS A 81 -1.43 3.34 13.60
CA LYS A 81 -0.40 3.21 14.63
C LYS A 81 -0.81 2.23 15.72
N GLU A 82 -2.04 2.35 16.23
CA GLU A 82 -2.60 1.40 17.20
C GLU A 82 -2.73 -0.01 16.62
N ALA A 83 -3.23 -0.16 15.39
CA ALA A 83 -3.35 -1.44 14.73
C ALA A 83 -1.98 -2.11 14.52
N GLY A 84 -0.96 -1.33 14.15
CA GLY A 84 0.43 -1.77 14.06
C GLY A 84 0.96 -2.26 15.41
N LYS A 85 0.73 -1.51 16.49
CA LYS A 85 1.12 -1.89 17.85
C LYS A 85 0.43 -3.19 18.30
N ARG A 86 -0.89 -3.29 18.13
CA ARG A 86 -1.67 -4.52 18.46
C ARG A 86 -1.18 -5.73 17.66
N SER A 87 -0.86 -5.54 16.38
CA SER A 87 -0.30 -6.60 15.52
C SER A 87 1.08 -7.07 16.01
N ALA A 88 1.96 -6.15 16.39
CA ALA A 88 3.27 -6.48 16.95
C ALA A 88 3.16 -7.22 18.29
N GLU A 89 2.28 -6.76 19.19
CA GLU A 89 2.03 -7.40 20.49
C GLU A 89 1.43 -8.82 20.33
N LYS A 90 0.54 -9.02 19.35
CA LYS A 90 0.02 -10.36 19.02
C LYS A 90 1.16 -11.30 18.60
N ARG A 91 2.01 -10.86 17.66
CA ARG A 91 3.18 -11.64 17.22
C ARG A 91 4.15 -11.97 18.37
N LYS A 92 4.34 -11.03 19.31
CA LYS A 92 5.18 -11.28 20.50
C LYS A 92 4.59 -12.36 21.41
N ARG A 93 3.27 -12.38 21.62
CA ARG A 93 2.60 -13.40 22.45
C ARG A 93 2.60 -14.77 21.79
N ASP A 94 2.29 -14.82 20.50
CA ASP A 94 2.27 -16.07 19.74
C ASP A 94 3.68 -16.69 19.63
N ALA A 95 4.75 -15.87 19.69
CA ALA A 95 6.14 -16.34 19.77
C ALA A 95 6.49 -16.97 21.13
N THR A 96 5.81 -16.60 22.22
CA THR A 96 6.06 -17.16 23.57
C THR A 96 5.21 -18.41 23.86
N THR A 97 4.16 -18.69 23.08
CA THR A 97 3.31 -19.89 23.21
C THR A 97 3.72 -20.98 22.22
N VAL A 98 5.01 -21.32 22.19
CA VAL A 98 5.49 -22.61 21.70
C VAL A 98 5.92 -23.43 22.91
N GLU A 99 4.95 -23.76 23.76
CA GLU A 99 5.11 -24.91 24.66
C GLU A 99 5.07 -26.17 23.80
N SER A 100 6.08 -27.00 23.99
CA SER A 100 6.48 -28.10 23.12
C SER A 100 5.32 -29.01 22.72
N ARG A 101 4.82 -28.89 21.49
CA ARG A 101 4.25 -30.06 20.83
C ARG A 101 5.43 -30.95 20.46
N LEU A 102 5.67 -31.97 21.28
CA LEU A 102 6.50 -33.14 20.96
C LEU A 102 6.15 -33.62 19.55
N ARG A 103 6.92 -33.17 18.56
CA ARG A 103 7.00 -33.81 17.25
C ARG A 103 7.98 -34.96 17.43
N THR A 104 7.45 -36.17 17.35
CA THR A 104 8.22 -37.40 17.24
C THR A 104 9.33 -37.19 16.20
N SER A 105 10.55 -37.46 16.64
CA SER A 105 11.80 -37.19 15.94
C SER A 105 11.90 -37.93 14.60
N THR A 106 12.30 -37.22 13.54
CA THR A 106 13.22 -37.72 12.52
C THR A 106 14.04 -36.53 11.98
N VAL A 107 15.18 -36.30 12.64
CA VAL A 107 16.50 -35.78 12.17
C VAL A 107 16.48 -34.93 10.88
N SER A 108 16.46 -33.60 11.00
CA SER A 108 17.58 -32.63 10.93
C SER A 108 17.93 -32.14 9.52
N ASP A 109 17.72 -30.85 9.27
CA ASP A 109 18.88 -29.99 9.02
C ASP A 109 18.62 -28.58 9.55
N SER A 110 19.64 -28.02 10.21
CA SER A 110 19.54 -26.80 10.99
C SER A 110 19.98 -25.61 10.15
N VAL A 111 19.23 -24.50 10.21
CA VAL A 111 19.87 -23.18 10.14
C VAL A 111 19.18 -22.26 11.14
N SER A 112 19.94 -21.92 12.18
CA SER A 112 19.65 -20.86 13.13
C SER A 112 19.94 -19.53 12.45
N ASP A 113 18.97 -18.61 12.42
CA ASP A 113 19.22 -17.23 12.01
C ASP A 113 19.06 -16.30 13.22
N THR A 114 20.15 -16.17 13.97
CA THR A 114 20.34 -15.19 15.03
C THR A 114 20.33 -13.78 14.43
N LEU A 115 19.25 -13.04 14.66
CA LEU A 115 19.17 -11.61 14.31
C LEU A 115 20.00 -10.77 15.30
N SER A 116 21.24 -10.45 14.92
CA SER A 116 21.99 -9.33 15.49
C SER A 116 21.72 -8.07 14.67
N LEU A 117 20.97 -7.13 15.25
CA LEU A 117 20.91 -5.75 14.79
C LEU A 117 21.78 -4.90 15.71
N ASN A 118 22.89 -4.38 15.20
CA ASN A 118 23.17 -2.95 15.24
C ASN A 118 24.47 -2.57 14.54
N GLY A 119 24.33 -1.62 13.61
CA GLY A 119 25.27 -0.51 13.39
C GLY A 119 26.54 -0.83 12.59
N GLU A 120 26.53 -0.52 11.30
CA GLU A 120 27.20 0.68 10.78
C GLU A 120 27.01 0.84 9.28
N SER A 121 27.10 2.09 8.85
CA SER A 121 26.90 2.57 7.50
C SER A 121 27.93 2.02 6.52
N VAL A 122 27.49 1.41 5.41
CA VAL A 122 28.16 1.56 4.11
C VAL A 122 27.10 1.54 3.02
N ARG A 123 27.07 2.62 2.25
CA ARG A 123 26.39 2.68 0.96
C ARG A 123 27.17 1.79 0.01
N GLU A 124 26.57 0.72 -0.49
CA GLU A 124 27.06 0.11 -1.72
C GLU A 124 25.89 -0.51 -2.49
N GLY A 125 25.72 0.01 -3.71
CA GLY A 125 24.66 -0.41 -4.62
C GLY A 125 24.89 -1.85 -5.05
N ALA A 126 23.99 -2.73 -4.64
CA ALA A 126 23.79 -4.01 -5.28
C ALA A 126 22.34 -4.06 -5.75
N ASN A 127 22.13 -3.69 -7.01
CA ASN A 127 20.94 -4.12 -7.75
C ASN A 127 20.96 -5.66 -7.80
N LYS A 128 20.44 -6.33 -6.76
CA LYS A 128 19.97 -7.72 -6.89
C LYS A 128 18.76 -7.64 -7.79
N VAL A 129 18.99 -7.68 -9.09
CA VAL A 129 17.96 -7.95 -10.09
C VAL A 129 17.36 -9.29 -9.69
N PHE A 130 16.15 -9.26 -9.18
CA PHE A 130 15.42 -10.46 -8.80
C PHE A 130 15.03 -11.15 -10.11
N ASP A 131 15.64 -12.31 -10.38
CA ASP A 131 15.37 -13.03 -11.62
C ASP A 131 13.90 -13.47 -11.66
N LEU A 132 13.16 -13.04 -12.68
CA LEU A 132 11.73 -13.32 -12.83
C LEU A 132 11.44 -14.81 -12.95
N GLN A 133 12.36 -15.59 -13.52
CA GLN A 133 12.22 -17.05 -13.56
C GLN A 133 12.37 -17.66 -12.17
N SER A 134 13.36 -17.19 -11.39
CA SER A 134 13.48 -17.55 -9.97
C SER A 134 12.22 -17.20 -9.16
N ILE A 135 11.50 -16.13 -9.48
CA ILE A 135 10.22 -15.78 -8.81
C ILE A 135 9.16 -16.85 -9.05
N LYS A 136 9.02 -17.34 -10.30
CA LYS A 136 8.03 -18.37 -10.63
C LYS A 136 8.28 -19.64 -9.83
N GLU A 137 9.53 -20.10 -9.80
CA GLU A 137 9.92 -21.31 -9.07
C GLU A 137 9.68 -21.17 -7.57
N GLN A 138 10.09 -20.04 -6.98
CA GLN A 138 9.88 -19.77 -5.57
C GLN A 138 8.39 -19.68 -5.20
N LEU A 139 7.55 -19.07 -6.05
CA LEU A 139 6.10 -19.02 -5.84
C LEU A 139 5.47 -20.41 -5.94
N LEU A 140 5.89 -21.23 -6.90
CA LEU A 140 5.38 -22.59 -7.09
C LEU A 140 5.83 -23.56 -5.98
N SER A 141 6.96 -23.28 -5.32
CA SER A 141 7.48 -24.09 -4.22
C SER A 141 6.72 -23.90 -2.89
N ASP A 142 5.98 -22.80 -2.74
CA ASP A 142 5.26 -22.48 -1.51
C ASP A 142 3.85 -23.08 -1.51
N GLU A 143 3.73 -24.29 -0.95
CA GLU A 143 2.45 -25.02 -0.86
C GLU A 143 1.35 -24.24 -0.12
N LEU A 144 1.69 -23.59 1.00
CA LEU A 144 0.71 -22.82 1.79
C LEU A 144 0.19 -21.61 1.01
N TRP A 145 1.06 -20.95 0.24
CA TRP A 145 0.65 -19.86 -0.62
C TRP A 145 -0.24 -20.36 -1.77
N LYS A 146 0.10 -21.49 -2.41
CA LYS A 146 -0.75 -22.08 -3.47
C LYS A 146 -2.15 -22.39 -2.98
N GLU A 147 -2.27 -23.00 -1.78
CA GLU A 147 -3.56 -23.27 -1.14
C GLU A 147 -4.36 -21.98 -0.90
N SER A 148 -3.70 -20.95 -0.35
CA SER A 148 -4.32 -19.66 -0.06
C SER A 148 -4.83 -18.95 -1.32
N VAL A 149 -4.01 -18.91 -2.38
CA VAL A 149 -4.41 -18.29 -3.65
C VAL A 149 -5.51 -19.10 -4.33
N CYS A 150 -5.45 -20.43 -4.28
CA CYS A 150 -6.52 -21.31 -4.76
C CYS A 150 -7.86 -20.98 -4.09
N MET A 151 -7.90 -20.84 -2.76
CA MET A 151 -9.11 -20.44 -2.05
C MET A 151 -9.61 -19.05 -2.46
N GLN A 152 -8.71 -18.10 -2.67
CA GLN A 152 -9.05 -16.72 -3.06
C GLN A 152 -9.42 -16.59 -4.55
N SER A 153 -9.05 -17.56 -5.39
CA SER A 153 -9.23 -17.50 -6.84
C SER A 153 -10.69 -17.55 -7.29
N THR A 154 -11.60 -17.99 -6.41
CA THR A 154 -13.02 -18.32 -6.68
C THR A 154 -13.24 -19.50 -7.66
N LEU A 155 -12.16 -20.13 -8.15
CA LEU A 155 -12.19 -21.28 -9.06
C LEU A 155 -11.96 -22.62 -8.32
N GLY A 156 -11.69 -22.57 -7.01
CA GLY A 156 -11.43 -23.75 -6.19
C GLY A 156 -10.22 -24.54 -6.70
N VAL A 157 -10.20 -25.84 -6.44
CA VAL A 157 -9.06 -26.74 -6.77
C VAL A 157 -8.66 -26.74 -8.25
N SER A 158 -9.58 -26.35 -9.15
CA SER A 158 -9.28 -26.22 -10.59
C SER A 158 -8.24 -25.13 -10.88
N PHE A 159 -8.07 -24.16 -9.98
CA PHE A 159 -7.07 -23.12 -10.11
C PHE A 159 -5.64 -23.63 -9.96
N ILE A 160 -5.43 -24.72 -9.19
CA ILE A 160 -4.09 -25.25 -8.90
C ILE A 160 -3.39 -25.69 -10.20
N SER A 161 -4.13 -26.32 -11.13
CA SER A 161 -3.58 -26.73 -12.42
C SER A 161 -3.33 -25.56 -13.39
N MET A 162 -4.06 -24.45 -13.23
CA MET A 162 -3.92 -23.25 -14.05
C MET A 162 -2.84 -22.30 -13.51
N LEU A 163 -2.52 -22.37 -12.22
CA LEU A 163 -1.63 -21.43 -11.53
C LEU A 163 -0.25 -21.27 -12.23
N PRO A 164 0.44 -22.32 -12.69
CA PRO A 164 1.72 -22.14 -13.39
C PRO A 164 1.61 -21.27 -14.65
N ALA A 165 0.55 -21.47 -15.45
CA ALA A 165 0.31 -20.67 -16.66
C ALA A 165 -0.12 -19.24 -16.32
N GLN A 166 -0.88 -19.05 -15.23
CA GLN A 166 -1.25 -17.72 -14.76
C GLN A 166 -0.05 -16.94 -14.22
N LEU A 167 0.94 -17.61 -13.63
CA LEU A 167 2.20 -16.99 -13.24
C LEU A 167 3.00 -16.51 -14.46
N ASP A 168 2.98 -17.26 -15.57
CA ASP A 168 3.60 -16.82 -16.82
C ASP A 168 2.95 -15.55 -17.37
N LYS A 169 1.61 -15.51 -17.38
CA LYS A 169 0.84 -14.32 -17.78
C LYS A 169 1.13 -13.13 -16.86
N PHE A 170 1.22 -13.35 -15.56
CA PHE A 170 1.60 -12.32 -14.59
C PHE A 170 3.00 -11.77 -14.85
N ILE A 171 4.00 -12.63 -15.09
CA ILE A 171 5.36 -12.20 -15.40
C ILE A 171 5.39 -11.40 -16.70
N ALA A 172 4.71 -11.87 -17.74
CA ALA A 172 4.58 -11.14 -19.00
C ALA A 172 3.93 -9.76 -18.81
N TYR A 173 2.92 -9.66 -17.95
CA TYR A 173 2.30 -8.39 -17.58
C TYR A 173 3.30 -7.45 -16.91
N ILE A 174 4.06 -7.92 -15.92
CA ILE A 174 5.08 -7.10 -15.21
C ILE A 174 6.14 -6.58 -16.18
N VAL A 175 6.60 -7.43 -17.11
CA VAL A 175 7.54 -7.02 -18.16
C VAL A 175 6.92 -5.98 -19.10
N SER A 176 5.64 -6.15 -19.47
CA SER A 176 4.96 -5.23 -20.38
C SER A 176 4.78 -3.82 -19.81
N ILE A 177 4.63 -3.70 -18.49
CA ILE A 177 4.50 -2.40 -17.80
C ILE A 177 5.85 -1.80 -17.40
N GLY A 178 6.97 -2.49 -17.68
CA GLY A 178 8.33 -2.03 -17.39
C GLY A 178 8.69 -2.04 -15.89
N GLU A 179 8.02 -2.88 -15.09
CA GLU A 179 8.24 -2.95 -13.64
C GLU A 179 9.07 -4.16 -13.19
N GLU A 180 9.77 -4.83 -14.11
CA GLU A 180 10.53 -6.05 -13.83
C GLU A 180 11.64 -5.88 -12.78
N ARG A 181 12.21 -4.68 -12.65
CA ARG A 181 13.25 -4.38 -11.66
C ARG A 181 12.70 -3.92 -10.30
N SER A 182 11.38 -3.76 -10.20
CA SER A 182 10.73 -3.23 -8.98
C SER A 182 10.38 -4.32 -7.97
N ILE A 183 10.34 -5.59 -8.39
CA ILE A 183 10.05 -6.71 -7.49
C ILE A 183 11.31 -7.01 -6.69
N SER A 184 11.31 -6.60 -5.43
CA SER A 184 12.49 -6.69 -4.56
C SER A 184 12.54 -7.96 -3.70
N ASN A 185 11.41 -8.65 -3.53
CA ASN A 185 11.31 -9.85 -2.69
C ASN A 185 10.05 -10.69 -3.00
N ILE A 186 10.04 -11.94 -2.53
CA ILE A 186 8.95 -12.91 -2.75
C ILE A 186 7.61 -12.46 -2.15
N SER A 187 7.62 -11.75 -1.01
CA SER A 187 6.38 -11.26 -0.39
C SER A 187 5.71 -10.18 -1.25
N ASP A 188 6.50 -9.32 -1.89
CA ASP A 188 6.00 -8.33 -2.83
C ASP A 188 5.45 -8.99 -4.11
N ALA A 189 6.15 -10.00 -4.63
CA ALA A 189 5.67 -10.79 -5.76
C ALA A 189 4.30 -11.42 -5.49
N LYS A 190 4.11 -12.04 -4.31
CA LYS A 190 2.81 -12.61 -3.88
C LYS A 190 1.70 -11.56 -3.86
N ARG A 191 1.97 -10.40 -3.27
CA ARG A 191 1.00 -9.29 -3.17
C ARG A 191 0.60 -8.78 -4.56
N ARG A 192 1.59 -8.58 -5.44
CA ARG A 192 1.37 -8.10 -6.81
C ARG A 192 0.60 -9.12 -7.66
N PHE A 193 0.89 -10.42 -7.50
CA PHE A 193 0.13 -11.47 -8.15
C PHE A 193 -1.35 -11.44 -7.74
N THR A 194 -1.65 -11.36 -6.43
CA THR A 194 -3.03 -11.28 -5.94
C THR A 194 -3.78 -10.08 -6.52
N TYR A 195 -3.13 -8.91 -6.56
CA TYR A 195 -3.70 -7.71 -7.17
C TYR A 195 -3.95 -7.90 -8.68
N TRP A 196 -2.96 -8.39 -9.41
CA TRP A 196 -3.07 -8.65 -10.85
C TRP A 196 -4.19 -9.66 -11.16
N TRP A 197 -4.29 -10.74 -10.39
CA TRP A 197 -5.32 -11.76 -10.53
C TRP A 197 -6.73 -11.17 -10.36
N GLN A 198 -6.94 -10.33 -9.35
CA GLN A 198 -8.25 -9.71 -9.08
C GLN A 198 -8.69 -8.72 -10.18
N ASN A 199 -7.73 -8.01 -10.80
CA ASN A 199 -8.05 -6.91 -11.73
C ASN A 199 -7.97 -7.30 -13.21
N HIS A 200 -7.07 -8.23 -13.56
CA HIS A 200 -6.74 -8.64 -14.93
C HIS A 200 -6.94 -10.14 -15.14
N GLY A 201 -6.19 -10.99 -14.42
CA GLY A 201 -6.13 -12.43 -14.69
C GLY A 201 -7.50 -13.15 -14.60
N ARG A 202 -8.33 -12.79 -13.63
CA ARG A 202 -9.67 -13.39 -13.47
C ARG A 202 -10.61 -13.08 -14.63
N LYS A 203 -10.50 -11.90 -15.24
CA LYS A 203 -11.36 -11.48 -16.38
C LYS A 203 -11.02 -12.29 -17.62
N GLU A 204 -9.74 -12.45 -17.91
CA GLU A 204 -9.27 -13.28 -19.04
C GLU A 204 -9.77 -14.72 -18.93
N VAL A 205 -9.67 -15.35 -17.75
CA VAL A 205 -10.13 -16.74 -17.56
C VAL A 205 -11.66 -16.87 -17.69
N GLN A 206 -12.43 -15.83 -17.36
CA GLN A 206 -13.89 -15.84 -17.57
C GLN A 206 -14.27 -15.63 -19.04
N ASP A 207 -13.52 -14.82 -19.78
CA ASP A 207 -13.74 -14.55 -21.20
C ASP A 207 -13.28 -15.73 -22.08
N GLU A 208 -12.15 -16.38 -21.74
CA GLU A 208 -11.69 -17.62 -22.38
C GLU A 208 -12.72 -18.75 -22.22
N ASN A 209 -13.31 -18.92 -21.04
CA ASN A 209 -14.36 -19.92 -20.81
C ASN A 209 -15.68 -19.63 -21.55
N LYS A 210 -15.97 -18.37 -21.91
CA LYS A 210 -17.13 -18.01 -22.74
C LYS A 210 -16.96 -18.37 -24.22
N GLN A 211 -15.74 -18.29 -24.75
CA GLN A 211 -15.50 -18.58 -26.18
C GLN A 211 -15.68 -20.07 -26.53
N VAL A 212 -15.51 -20.98 -25.55
CA VAL A 212 -15.66 -22.43 -25.74
C VAL A 212 -17.12 -22.85 -26.03
N TYR A 213 -18.12 -22.00 -25.75
CA TYR A 213 -19.55 -22.31 -25.96
C TYR A 213 -20.14 -21.77 -27.27
N THR A 214 -19.32 -21.34 -28.23
CA THR A 214 -19.82 -21.00 -29.57
C THR A 214 -20.00 -22.29 -30.37
N VAL A 215 -21.21 -22.85 -30.33
CA VAL A 215 -21.62 -24.01 -31.14
C VAL A 215 -21.40 -23.68 -32.62
N PRO A 216 -20.72 -24.53 -33.42
CA PRO A 216 -20.64 -24.33 -34.86
C PRO A 216 -22.05 -24.37 -35.47
N ASN A 217 -22.33 -23.40 -36.34
CA ASN A 217 -23.56 -23.35 -37.15
C ASN A 217 -23.67 -24.58 -38.08
#